data_AF-A0A0R1VMI4-F1
#
_entry.id   AF-A0A0R1VMI4-F1
#
_cell.length_a   1.000
_cell.length_b   1.000
_cell.length_c   1.000
_cell.angle_alpha   90.00
_cell.angle_beta   90.00
_cell.angle_gamma   90.00
#
_symmetry.space_group_name_H-M   'P 1'
#
loop_
_entity.id
_entity.type
_entity.pdbx_description
1 polymer ?
#
loop_
_entity_poly.entity_id
_entity_poly.type
_entity_poly.pdbx_seq_one_letter_code
_entity_poly.pdbx_strand_id
1 'polypeptide(L)' 'MTLIEFELVDGKRLYQEFDASFTEIFRQLNRLMISNGSVMVNGHLVAAGQIKSLRPVSNSDKQPC' A
#
# COMPACT_ATOMS: atom_id res chain seq x y z
N MET A 1 14.34 2.07 -2.87
CA MET A 1 12.95 2.56 -2.89
C MET A 1 12.02 1.53 -3.54
N THR A 2 10.97 1.14 -2.82
CA THR A 2 9.92 0.21 -3.27
C THR A 2 8.61 0.98 -3.35
N LEU A 3 7.97 0.97 -4.52
CA LEU A 3 6.63 1.50 -4.72
C LEU A 3 5.62 0.40 -4.40
N ILE A 4 4.69 0.68 -3.50
CA ILE A 4 3.58 -0.23 -3.18
C ILE A 4 2.29 0.36 -3.71
N GLU A 5 1.54 -0.47 -4.44
CA GLU A 5 0.15 -0.22 -4.77
C GLU A 5 -0.76 -0.81 -3.69
N PHE A 6 -1.71 0.01 -3.25
CA PHE A 6 -2.79 -0.33 -2.35
C PHE A 6 -4.08 -0.32 -3.18
N GLU A 7 -4.62 -1.49 -3.48
CA GLU A 7 -5.94 -1.61 -4.09
C GLU A 7 -6.99 -1.61 -2.99
N LEU A 8 -7.95 -0.70 -3.08
CA LEU A 8 -9.07 -0.62 -2.16
C LEU A 8 -10.25 -1.45 -2.68
N VAL A 9 -11.15 -1.82 -1.77
CA VAL A 9 -12.36 -2.59 -2.08
C VAL A 9 -13.30 -1.88 -3.06
N ASP A 10 -13.25 -0.55 -3.12
CA ASP A 10 -14.01 0.29 -4.06
C ASP A 10 -13.34 0.40 -5.44
N GLY A 11 -12.19 -0.26 -5.64
CA GLY A 11 -11.42 -0.24 -6.87
C GLY A 11 -10.42 0.90 -6.99
N LYS A 12 -10.39 1.84 -6.02
CA LYS A 12 -9.39 2.91 -5.99
C LYS A 12 -8.00 2.33 -5.74
N ARG A 13 -7.00 2.85 -6.45
CA ARG A 13 -5.59 2.48 -6.26
C ARG A 13 -4.81 3.65 -5.69
N LEU A 14 -4.12 3.41 -4.58
CA LEU A 14 -3.21 4.37 -3.97
C LEU A 14 -1.77 3.85 -4.11
N TYR A 15 -0.82 4.76 -4.21
CA TYR A 15 0.58 4.42 -4.41
C TYR A 15 1.43 5.13 -3.37
N GLN A 16 2.35 4.41 -2.74
CA GLN A 16 3.29 4.99 -1.79
C GLN A 16 4.67 4.40 -1.95
N GLU A 17 5.66 5.28 -1.98
CA GLU A 17 7.07 4.93 -2.01
C GLU A 17 7.60 4.76 -0.60
N PHE A 18 8.41 3.72 -0.42
CA PHE A 18 9.07 3.41 0.83
C PHE A 18 10.56 3.18 0.59
N ASP A 19 11.38 3.57 1.55
CA ASP A 19 12.83 3.33 1.49
C ASP A 19 13.24 2.06 2.24
N ALA A 20 12.56 0.96 1.94
CA ALA A 20 12.82 -0.36 2.51
C ALA A 20 12.43 -1.46 1.51
N SER A 21 12.78 -2.72 1.81
CA SER A 21 12.34 -3.86 1.01
C SER A 21 10.85 -4.15 1.22
N PHE A 22 10.18 -4.73 0.21
CA PHE A 22 8.75 -5.06 0.30
C PHE A 22 8.41 -5.91 1.52
N THR A 23 9.24 -6.90 1.87
CA THR A 23 9.02 -7.76 3.04
C THR A 23 9.00 -6.96 4.34
N GLU A 24 9.92 -6.01 4.50
CA GLU A 24 9.98 -5.18 5.70
C GLU A 24 8.77 -4.23 5.77
N ILE A 25 8.42 -3.63 4.63
CA ILE A 25 7.27 -2.73 4.54
C ILE A 25 5.97 -3.49 4.85
N PHE A 26 5.77 -4.66 4.24
CA PHE A 26 4.59 -5.49 4.49
C PHE A 26 4.46 -5.86 5.99
N ARG A 27 5.58 -6.20 6.64
CA ARG A 27 5.61 -6.48 8.08
C ARG A 27 5.17 -5.26 8.91
N GLN A 28 5.67 -4.07 8.57
CA GLN A 28 5.32 -2.83 9.26
C GLN A 28 3.85 -2.45 9.03
N LEU A 29 3.38 -2.49 7.78
CA LEU A 29 1.99 -2.21 7.42
C LEU A 29 1.04 -3.18 8.12
N ASN A 30 1.34 -4.48 8.12
CA ASN A 30 0.52 -5.48 8.78
C ASN A 30 0.40 -5.22 10.29
N ARG A 31 1.52 -4.88 10.94
CA ARG A 31 1.51 -4.48 12.36
C ARG A 31 0.65 -3.25 12.60
N LEU A 32 0.78 -2.21 11.78
CA LEU A 32 -0.01 -0.97 11.88
C LEU A 32 -1.50 -1.22 11.68
N MET A 33 -1.86 -2.04 10.68
CA MET A 33 -3.25 -2.41 10.41
C MET A 33 -3.88 -3.17 11.59
N ILE A 34 -3.13 -4.07 12.24
CA ILE A 34 -3.61 -4.80 13.43
C ILE A 34 -3.71 -3.88 14.65
N SER A 35 -2.73 -3.00 14.87
CA SER A 35 -2.68 -2.16 16.07
C SER A 35 -3.62 -0.97 16.02
N ASN A 36 -3.71 -0.31 14.86
CA ASN A 36 -4.42 0.96 14.69
C ASN A 36 -5.71 0.81 13.88
N GLY A 37 -5.96 -0.36 13.28
CA GLY A 37 -7.10 -0.60 12.38
C GLY A 37 -7.04 0.19 11.06
N SER A 38 -6.00 1.01 10.85
CA SER A 38 -5.87 1.91 9.72
C SER A 38 -4.41 2.26 9.44
N VAL A 39 -4.15 2.70 8.21
CA VAL A 39 -2.83 3.12 7.75
C VAL A 39 -2.94 4.36 6.85
N MET A 40 -1.93 5.22 6.92
CA MET A 40 -1.87 6.43 6.10
C MET A 40 -1.08 6.15 4.82
N VAL A 41 -1.74 6.30 3.68
CA VAL A 41 -1.19 6.02 2.35
C VAL A 41 -1.32 7.27 1.49
N ASN A 42 -0.18 7.86 1.10
CA ASN A 42 -0.13 9.06 0.27
C ASN A 42 -1.11 10.17 0.74
N GLY A 43 -1.08 10.48 2.05
CA GLY A 43 -1.95 11.48 2.68
C GLY A 43 -3.40 11.06 2.92
N HIS A 44 -3.79 9.83 2.57
CA HIS A 44 -5.13 9.30 2.82
C HIS A 44 -5.10 8.31 3.98
N LEU A 45 -5.99 8.48 4.97
CA LEU A 45 -6.20 7.48 6.01
C LEU A 45 -7.10 6.36 5.46
N VAL A 46 -6.58 5.14 5.43
CA VAL A 46 -7.24 3.96 4.87
C VAL A 46 -7.47 2.95 5.98
N ALA A 47 -8.70 2.51 6.18
CA ALA A 47 -8.99 1.44 7.13
C ALA A 47 -8.49 0.09 6.61
N ALA A 48 -8.00 -0.79 7.48
CA ALA A 48 -7.47 -2.10 7.10
C ALA A 48 -8.51 -2.93 6.33
N GLY A 49 -9.78 -2.87 6.73
CA GLY A 49 -10.88 -3.56 6.04
C GLY A 49 -11.23 -3.00 4.65
N GLN A 50 -10.69 -1.84 4.28
CA GLN A 50 -10.86 -1.26 2.94
C GLN A 50 -9.74 -1.67 1.99
N ILE A 51 -8.65 -2.24 2.49
CA ILE A 51 -7.54 -2.70 1.67
C ILE A 51 -7.87 -4.08 1.13
N LYS A 52 -8.01 -4.17 -0.19
CA LYS A 52 -8.24 -5.43 -0.90
C LYS A 52 -6.94 -6.16 -1.19
N SER A 53 -5.90 -5.44 -1.63
CA SER A 53 -4.60 -6.03 -1.94
C SER A 53 -3.45 -5.03 -1.76
N LEU A 54 -2.26 -5.57 -1.48
CA LEU A 54 -0.99 -4.84 -1.37
C LEU A 54 0.03 -5.53 -2.24
N ARG A 55 0.63 -4.82 -3.19
CA ARG A 55 1.67 -5.40 -4.06
C ARG A 55 2.79 -4.41 -4.36
N PRO A 56 4.05 -4.88 -4.45
CA PRO A 56 5.11 -4.06 -5.00
C PRO A 56 4.84 -3.90 -6.50
N VAL A 57 4.95 -2.67 -7.00
CA VAL A 57 4.84 -2.37 -8.42
C VAL A 57 6.18 -1.83 -8.91
N SER A 58 6.61 -2.25 -10.09
CA SER A 58 7.79 -1.66 -10.71
C SER A 58 7.40 -0.33 -11.34
N ASN A 59 8.31 0.65 -11.42
CA ASN A 59 8.03 1.91 -12.13
C ASN A 59 7.64 1.67 -13.60
N SER A 60 7.94 0.50 -14.17
CA SER A 60 7.52 0.05 -15.49
C SER A 60 6.04 -0.32 -15.61
N ASP A 61 5.34 -0.58 -14.49
CA ASP A 61 3.88 -0.86 -14.47
C ASP A 61 3.03 0.43 -14.62
N LYS A 62 3.67 1.61 -14.65
CA LYS A 62 3.07 2.86 -15.14
C LYS A 62 3.09 2.88 -16.68
N GLN A 63 2.53 1.86 -17.33
CA GLN A 63 2.21 1.94 -18.76
C GLN A 63 0.73 2.30 -18.90
N PRO A 64 0.40 3.54 -19.30
CA PRO A 64 -0.90 3.78 -19.91
C PRO A 64 -0.86 3.15 -21.30
N CYS A 65 -1.73 2.17 -21.55
CA CYS A 65 -2.16 1.85 -22.91
C CYS A 65 -3.06 2.99 -23.42
#